data_AF-A0A7Y4SU01-F1
#
_entry.id   AF-A0A7Y4SU01-F1
#
_cell.length_a   1.000
_cell.length_b   1.000
_cell.length_c   1.000
_cell.angle_alpha   90.00
_cell.angle_beta   90.00
_cell.angle_gamma   90.00
#
_symmetry.space_group_name_H-M   'P 1'
#
loop_
_entity.id
_entity.type
_entity.pdbx_description
1 polymer ?
#
loop_
_entity_poly.entity_id
_entity_poly.type
_entity_poly.pdbx_seq_one_letter_code
_entity_poly.pdbx_strand_id
1 'polypeptide(L)'
;MTRALAWLLIGIGSLQMTGYVLSKLGQTLGAQPLARAGDGLRAFGMASAASPFPKVFSNAEGLDTFASRFALAWEEPGGTQRVTLTSELYARLRGPYWRRNVFGAAIAYGPVMERNAVMAPLLANVLRYGLGEPGPLLGEFGLDASRRLGPLRIEYRAPESDAPFHVLEVAP
;
A
#
# COMPACT_ATOMS: atom_id res chain seq x y z
N MET A 1 6.18 10.67 -31.21
CA MET A 1 5.27 11.36 -30.27
C MET A 1 5.36 12.85 -30.55
N THR A 2 4.26 13.54 -30.85
CA THR A 2 4.28 14.99 -31.14
C THR A 2 4.41 15.79 -29.84
N ARG A 3 5.09 16.95 -29.89
CA ARG A 3 5.25 17.84 -28.72
C ARG A 3 3.92 18.21 -28.05
N ALA A 4 2.86 18.38 -28.83
CA ALA A 4 1.51 18.65 -28.34
C ALA A 4 0.97 17.52 -27.45
N LEU A 5 1.21 16.25 -27.81
CA LEU A 5 0.78 15.10 -27.02
C LEU A 5 1.55 15.01 -25.69
N ALA A 6 2.85 15.33 -25.70
CA ALA A 6 3.64 15.37 -24.47
C ALA A 6 3.13 16.43 -23.49
N TRP A 7 2.83 17.64 -23.97
CA TRP A 7 2.26 18.70 -23.12
C TRP A 7 0.87 18.36 -22.60
N LEU A 8 0.03 17.70 -23.41
CA LEU A 8 -1.27 17.22 -22.97
C LEU A 8 -1.13 16.21 -21.83
N LEU A 9 -0.22 15.24 -21.96
CA LEU A 9 0.02 14.23 -20.93
C LEU A 9 0.59 14.85 -19.64
N ILE A 10 1.49 15.83 -19.74
CA ILE A 10 2.01 16.57 -18.58
C ILE A 10 0.87 17.36 -17.91
N GLY A 11 0.05 18.04 -18.70
CA GLY A 11 -1.10 18.80 -18.20
C GLY A 11 -2.08 17.91 -17.44
N ILE A 12 -2.51 16.80 -18.05
CA ILE A 12 -3.38 15.80 -17.41
C ILE A 12 -2.69 15.20 -16.17
N GLY A 13 -1.40 14.90 -16.26
CA GLY A 13 -0.59 14.35 -15.18
C GLY A 13 -0.43 15.29 -13.98
N SER A 14 -0.56 16.60 -14.17
CA SER A 14 -0.53 17.57 -13.08
C SER A 14 -1.87 17.78 -12.36
N LEU A 15 -3.00 17.41 -12.99
CA LEU A 15 -4.34 17.73 -12.48
C LEU A 15 -4.59 17.20 -11.07
N GLN A 16 -4.07 16.01 -10.75
CA GLN A 16 -4.24 15.43 -9.42
C GLN A 16 -3.54 16.24 -8.33
N MET A 17 -2.30 16.66 -8.59
CA MET A 17 -1.50 17.46 -7.65
C MET A 17 -2.10 18.86 -7.51
N THR A 18 -2.46 19.50 -8.62
CA THR A 18 -3.11 20.80 -8.61
C THR A 18 -4.44 20.75 -7.86
N GLY A 19 -5.27 19.72 -8.12
CA GLY A 19 -6.53 19.52 -7.41
C GLY A 19 -6.34 19.32 -5.91
N TYR A 20 -5.34 18.53 -5.49
CA TYR A 20 -5.01 18.34 -4.07
C TYR A 20 -4.61 19.66 -3.38
N VAL A 21 -3.74 20.47 -4.01
CA VAL A 21 -3.31 21.76 -3.47
C VAL A 21 -4.49 22.73 -3.35
N LEU A 22 -5.33 22.83 -4.37
CA LEU A 22 -6.52 23.69 -4.35
C LEU A 22 -7.54 23.25 -3.30
N SER A 23 -7.75 21.93 -3.14
CA SER A 23 -8.62 21.37 -2.12
C SER A 23 -8.16 21.76 -0.72
N LYS A 24 -6.87 21.54 -0.42
CA LYS A 24 -6.26 21.90 0.87
C LYS A 24 -6.29 23.40 1.13
N LEU A 25 -5.92 24.22 0.14
CA LEU A 25 -5.95 25.67 0.27
C LEU A 25 -7.37 26.18 0.52
N GLY A 26 -8.36 25.66 -0.21
CA GLY A 26 -9.77 25.98 0.00
C GLY A 26 -10.27 25.60 1.40
N GLN A 27 -9.87 24.44 1.92
CA GLN A 27 -10.17 24.03 3.30
C GLN A 27 -9.53 24.97 4.32
N THR A 28 -8.26 25.31 4.16
CA THR A 28 -7.52 26.20 5.07
C THR A 28 -8.08 27.62 5.08
N LEU A 29 -8.49 28.14 3.92
CA LEU A 29 -9.05 29.49 3.79
C LEU A 29 -10.57 29.57 4.02
N GLY A 30 -11.25 28.44 4.28
CA GLY A 30 -12.70 28.37 4.38
C GLY A 30 -13.45 28.62 3.05
N ALA A 31 -12.74 28.63 1.92
CA ALA A 31 -13.30 28.85 0.59
C ALA A 31 -13.85 27.54 -0.01
N GLN A 32 -15.06 27.15 0.43
CA GLN A 32 -15.73 25.91 0.00
C GLN A 32 -15.82 25.71 -1.54
N PRO A 33 -16.09 26.74 -2.36
CA PRO A 33 -16.10 26.57 -3.82
C PRO A 33 -14.73 26.15 -4.37
N LEU A 34 -13.64 26.72 -3.82
CA LEU A 34 -12.28 26.39 -4.21
C LEU A 34 -11.92 24.96 -3.78
N ALA A 35 -12.35 24.57 -2.58
CA ALA A 35 -12.12 23.22 -2.07
C ALA A 35 -12.76 22.16 -2.98
N ARG A 36 -14.04 22.35 -3.33
CA ARG A 36 -14.80 21.46 -4.21
C ARG A 36 -14.24 21.41 -5.63
N ALA A 37 -13.83 22.54 -6.18
CA ALA A 37 -13.16 22.59 -7.48
C ALA A 37 -11.86 21.79 -7.47
N GLY A 38 -11.06 21.90 -6.40
CA GLY A 38 -9.86 21.11 -6.18
C GLY A 38 -10.15 19.61 -6.12
N ASP A 39 -11.18 19.20 -5.37
CA ASP A 39 -11.59 17.80 -5.28
C ASP A 39 -12.02 17.22 -6.62
N GLY A 40 -12.80 17.97 -7.41
CA GLY A 40 -13.21 17.58 -8.76
C GLY A 40 -12.04 17.41 -9.72
N LEU A 41 -11.10 18.37 -9.71
CA LEU A 41 -9.89 18.31 -10.53
C LEU A 41 -9.01 17.11 -10.15
N ARG A 42 -8.91 16.84 -8.85
CA ARG A 42 -8.18 15.70 -8.31
C ARG A 42 -8.81 14.38 -8.75
N ALA A 43 -10.14 14.26 -8.66
CA ALA A 43 -10.87 13.08 -9.09
C ALA A 43 -10.69 12.81 -10.59
N PHE A 44 -10.74 13.85 -11.43
CA PHE A 44 -10.49 13.72 -12.86
C PHE A 44 -9.04 13.29 -13.15
N GLY A 45 -8.06 13.88 -12.47
CA GLY A 45 -6.66 13.47 -12.57
C GLY A 45 -6.45 12.00 -12.18
N MET A 46 -7.08 11.55 -11.09
CA MET A 46 -7.05 10.13 -10.66
C MET A 46 -7.69 9.20 -11.69
N ALA A 47 -8.86 9.56 -12.23
CA ALA A 47 -9.57 8.75 -13.22
C ALA A 47 -8.79 8.60 -14.53
N SER A 48 -7.96 9.59 -14.88
CA SER A 48 -7.15 9.55 -16.10
C SER A 48 -6.01 8.54 -16.07
N ALA A 49 -5.60 8.05 -14.89
CA ALA A 49 -4.40 7.23 -14.65
C ALA A 49 -3.07 7.80 -15.19
N ALA A 50 -3.07 8.99 -15.80
CA ALA A 50 -1.91 9.66 -16.37
C ALA A 50 -1.11 10.48 -15.33
N SER A 51 -1.69 10.67 -14.15
CA SER A 51 -1.06 11.39 -13.04
C SER A 51 -0.44 10.42 -12.04
N PRO A 52 0.90 10.27 -12.01
CA PRO A 52 1.56 9.58 -10.93
C PRO A 52 1.46 10.44 -9.67
N PHE A 53 0.65 10.04 -8.70
CA PHE A 53 0.67 10.66 -7.37
C PHE A 53 1.80 10.01 -6.56
N PRO A 54 2.88 10.73 -6.22
CA PRO A 54 4.05 10.16 -5.56
C PRO A 54 3.80 9.94 -4.05
N LYS A 55 2.68 9.31 -3.67
CA LYS A 55 2.41 8.96 -2.27
C LYS A 55 3.17 7.72 -1.81
N VAL A 56 3.72 6.95 -2.75
CA VAL A 56 4.47 5.70 -2.53
C VAL A 56 5.78 5.88 -1.73
N PHE A 57 6.19 7.12 -1.42
CA PHE A 57 7.36 7.45 -0.61
C PHE A 57 7.07 8.43 0.53
N SER A 58 5.82 8.50 1.00
CA SER A 58 5.40 9.47 2.02
C SER A 58 4.71 8.78 3.19
N ASN A 59 4.76 9.43 4.36
CA ASN A 59 3.98 9.05 5.52
C ASN A 59 2.48 9.02 5.14
N ALA A 60 1.84 7.85 5.28
CA ALA A 60 0.41 7.71 5.08
C ALA A 60 -0.28 7.58 6.44
N GLU A 61 -0.96 8.65 6.85
CA GLU A 61 -1.78 8.66 8.07
C GLU A 61 -1.01 8.24 9.34
N GLY A 62 0.25 8.68 9.44
CA GLY A 62 1.15 8.35 10.54
C GLY A 62 2.07 7.17 10.23
N LEU A 63 1.78 6.36 9.21
CA LEU A 63 2.59 5.20 8.84
C LEU A 63 3.71 5.60 7.87
N ASP A 64 4.95 5.58 8.38
CA ASP A 64 6.15 5.67 7.54
C ASP A 64 6.52 4.28 7.02
N THR A 65 6.07 3.97 5.81
CA THR A 65 6.30 2.66 5.18
C THR A 65 7.77 2.38 4.83
N PHE A 66 8.62 3.42 4.75
CA PHE A 66 10.04 3.25 4.42
C PHE A 66 10.86 2.86 5.65
N ALA A 67 10.56 3.49 6.79
CA ALA A 67 11.29 3.25 8.02
C ALA A 67 10.67 2.14 8.90
N SER A 68 9.40 1.78 8.66
CA SER A 68 8.71 0.72 9.42
C SER A 68 9.33 -0.65 9.16
N ARG A 69 9.25 -1.51 10.17
CA ARG A 69 9.63 -2.93 10.07
C ARG A 69 8.39 -3.78 9.94
N PHE A 70 8.46 -4.78 9.08
CA PHE A 70 7.37 -5.72 8.82
C PHE A 70 7.86 -7.14 9.08
N ALA A 71 7.02 -7.98 9.68
CA ALA A 71 7.28 -9.39 9.81
C ALA A 71 6.05 -10.22 9.43
N LEU A 72 6.28 -11.38 8.83
CA LEU A 72 5.27 -12.42 8.71
C LEU A 72 5.38 -13.33 9.94
N ALA A 73 4.26 -13.64 10.56
CA ALA A 73 4.20 -14.54 11.70
C ALA A 73 3.06 -15.56 11.56
N TRP A 74 3.30 -16.80 11.90
CA TRP A 74 2.29 -17.86 11.90
C TRP A 74 2.60 -18.90 12.98
N GLU A 75 1.59 -19.63 13.43
CA GLU A 75 1.79 -20.71 14.38
C GLU A 75 2.12 -22.02 13.65
N GLU A 76 2.97 -22.83 14.25
CA GLU A 76 3.26 -24.21 13.82
C GLU A 76 3.26 -25.13 15.05
N PRO A 77 3.22 -26.46 14.89
CA PRO A 77 3.29 -27.39 16.03
C PRO A 77 4.51 -27.17 16.95
N GLY A 78 5.60 -26.60 16.43
CA GLY A 78 6.82 -26.27 17.18
C GLY A 78 6.85 -24.86 17.80
N GLY A 79 5.76 -24.10 17.69
CA GLY A 79 5.64 -22.72 18.16
C GLY A 79 5.61 -21.69 17.02
N THR A 80 5.53 -20.41 17.41
CA THR A 80 5.38 -19.29 16.49
C THR A 80 6.61 -19.11 15.61
N GLN A 81 6.42 -19.21 14.30
CA GLN A 81 7.41 -18.81 13.31
C GLN A 81 7.27 -17.33 13.02
N ARG A 82 8.40 -16.63 12.88
CA ARG A 82 8.43 -15.20 12.56
C ARG A 82 9.58 -14.89 11.60
N VAL A 83 9.27 -14.21 10.51
CA VAL A 83 10.24 -13.81 9.48
C VAL A 83 10.11 -12.33 9.18
N THR A 84 11.18 -11.58 9.40
CA THR A 84 11.26 -10.16 9.04
C THR A 84 11.32 -10.01 7.53
N LEU A 85 10.47 -9.15 6.96
CA LEU A 85 10.49 -8.80 5.56
C LEU A 85 11.57 -7.73 5.32
N THR A 86 12.74 -8.15 4.84
CA THR A 86 13.84 -7.25 4.48
C THR A 86 13.83 -6.88 3.00
N SER A 87 14.64 -5.90 2.59
CA SER A 87 14.90 -5.57 1.19
C SER A 87 15.38 -6.76 0.38
N GLU A 88 16.23 -7.61 0.96
CA GLU A 88 16.81 -8.79 0.31
C GLU A 88 15.75 -9.87 0.10
N LEU A 89 14.84 -10.04 1.06
CA LEU A 89 13.72 -10.97 0.92
C LEU A 89 12.72 -10.46 -0.11
N TYR A 90 12.39 -9.16 -0.05
CA TYR A 90 11.49 -8.52 -1.02
C TYR A 90 12.03 -8.55 -2.45
N ALA A 91 13.35 -8.46 -2.63
CA ALA A 91 14.01 -8.57 -3.93
C ALA A 91 13.81 -9.94 -4.61
N ARG A 92 13.41 -10.98 -3.87
CA ARG A 92 13.09 -12.31 -4.41
C ARG A 92 11.75 -12.34 -5.15
N LEU A 93 10.89 -11.33 -4.98
CA LEU A 93 9.60 -11.27 -5.67
C LEU A 93 9.79 -11.24 -7.18
N ARG A 94 9.18 -12.20 -7.87
CA ARG A 94 9.31 -12.37 -9.32
C ARG A 94 8.29 -11.52 -10.09
N GLY A 95 8.50 -11.40 -11.40
CA GLY A 95 7.54 -10.80 -12.31
C GLY A 95 7.64 -9.27 -12.45
N PRO A 96 6.65 -8.64 -13.10
CA PRO A 96 6.72 -7.24 -13.50
C PRO A 96 6.65 -6.29 -12.30
N TYR A 97 7.10 -5.05 -12.50
CA TYR A 97 7.09 -3.99 -11.49
C TYR A 97 5.71 -3.79 -10.85
N TRP A 98 4.65 -3.78 -11.65
CA TRP A 98 3.28 -3.60 -11.17
C TRP A 98 2.86 -4.66 -10.13
N ARG A 99 3.19 -5.93 -10.37
CA ARG A 99 2.93 -7.02 -9.42
C ARG A 99 3.63 -6.77 -8.10
N ARG A 100 4.92 -6.44 -8.15
CA ARG A 100 5.73 -6.12 -6.97
C ARG A 100 5.12 -4.96 -6.19
N ASN A 101 4.69 -3.89 -6.86
CA ASN A 101 4.06 -2.75 -6.19
C ASN A 101 2.70 -3.07 -5.58
N VAL A 102 1.88 -3.91 -6.22
CA VAL A 102 0.60 -4.32 -5.64
C VAL A 102 0.82 -5.05 -4.31
N PHE A 103 1.72 -6.03 -4.28
CA PHE A 103 2.02 -6.75 -3.04
C PHE A 103 2.77 -5.91 -2.02
N GLY A 104 3.76 -5.14 -2.46
CA GLY A 104 4.49 -4.21 -1.60
C GLY A 104 3.55 -3.19 -0.98
N ALA A 105 2.60 -2.64 -1.73
CA ALA A 105 1.62 -1.71 -1.19
C ALA A 105 0.66 -2.38 -0.21
N ALA A 106 0.15 -3.58 -0.53
CA ALA A 106 -0.75 -4.31 0.36
C ALA A 106 -0.06 -4.66 1.70
N ILE A 107 1.22 -5.06 1.65
CA ILE A 107 2.00 -5.38 2.85
C ILE A 107 2.41 -4.12 3.61
N ALA A 108 2.81 -3.04 2.93
CA ALA A 108 3.34 -1.86 3.61
C ALA A 108 2.24 -0.94 4.15
N TYR A 109 1.11 -0.81 3.44
CA TYR A 109 0.01 0.10 3.77
C TYR A 109 -1.20 -0.60 4.41
N GLY A 110 -1.11 -1.90 4.73
CA GLY A 110 -2.20 -2.68 5.31
C GLY A 110 -2.98 -1.98 6.43
N PRO A 111 -2.34 -1.38 7.45
CA PRO A 111 -3.03 -0.75 8.58
C PRO A 111 -3.88 0.46 8.17
N VAL A 112 -3.45 1.18 7.12
CA VAL A 112 -4.17 2.33 6.58
C VAL A 112 -5.31 1.85 5.67
N MET A 113 -5.04 0.83 4.86
CA MET A 113 -6.03 0.29 3.91
C MET A 113 -7.16 -0.46 4.61
N GLU A 114 -6.89 -1.19 5.69
CA GLU A 114 -7.89 -1.94 6.47
C GLU A 114 -8.95 -1.03 7.10
N ARG A 115 -8.54 0.17 7.55
CA ARG A 115 -9.45 1.16 8.16
C ARG A 115 -10.35 1.86 7.15
N ASN A 116 -10.06 1.71 5.86
CA ASN A 116 -10.83 2.33 4.78
C ASN A 116 -11.83 1.32 4.20
N ALA A 117 -13.12 1.58 4.36
CA ALA A 117 -14.20 0.68 3.94
C ALA A 117 -14.16 0.29 2.45
N VAL A 118 -13.60 1.14 1.58
CA VAL A 118 -13.48 0.85 0.14
C VAL A 118 -12.24 0.00 -0.16
N MET A 119 -11.15 0.23 0.55
CA MET A 119 -9.87 -0.46 0.31
C MET A 119 -9.74 -1.78 1.05
N ALA A 120 -10.39 -1.94 2.20
CA ALA A 120 -10.29 -3.15 3.02
C ALA A 120 -10.64 -4.44 2.25
N PRO A 121 -11.71 -4.50 1.43
CA PRO A 121 -11.99 -5.70 0.64
C PRO A 121 -10.91 -5.99 -0.42
N LEU A 122 -10.34 -4.95 -1.03
CA LEU A 122 -9.26 -5.09 -2.01
C LEU A 122 -7.98 -5.60 -1.33
N LEU A 123 -7.62 -5.03 -0.18
CA LEU A 123 -6.51 -5.47 0.65
C LEU A 123 -6.65 -6.96 1.00
N ALA A 124 -7.81 -7.35 1.53
CA ALA A 124 -8.08 -8.74 1.91
C ALA A 124 -7.92 -9.70 0.73
N ASN A 125 -8.42 -9.34 -0.46
CA ASN A 125 -8.27 -10.16 -1.66
C ASN A 125 -6.81 -10.30 -2.11
N VAL A 126 -6.04 -9.20 -2.10
CA VAL A 126 -4.62 -9.21 -2.49
C VAL A 126 -3.79 -10.03 -1.51
N LEU A 127 -4.01 -9.86 -0.20
CA LEU A 127 -3.29 -10.60 0.83
C LEU A 127 -3.67 -12.08 0.85
N ARG A 128 -4.95 -12.43 0.73
CA ARG A 128 -5.39 -13.83 0.60
C ARG A 128 -4.77 -14.48 -0.63
N TYR A 129 -4.78 -13.81 -1.78
CA TYR A 129 -4.15 -14.34 -2.98
C TYR A 129 -2.64 -14.52 -2.82
N GLY A 130 -1.94 -13.57 -2.20
CA GLY A 130 -0.48 -13.57 -2.10
C GLY A 130 0.10 -14.43 -0.97
N LEU A 131 -0.53 -14.42 0.20
CA LEU A 131 -0.04 -15.00 1.46
C LEU A 131 -1.01 -16.01 2.10
N GLY A 132 -2.25 -16.11 1.62
CA GLY A 132 -3.18 -17.19 1.97
C GLY A 132 -2.79 -18.51 1.30
N GLU A 133 -3.71 -19.46 1.15
CA GLU A 133 -3.49 -20.69 0.39
C GLU A 133 -3.97 -20.52 -1.06
N PRO A 134 -3.12 -20.74 -2.10
CA PRO A 134 -1.80 -21.40 -2.07
C PRO A 134 -0.59 -20.48 -1.81
N GLY A 135 -0.76 -19.16 -1.76
CA GLY A 135 0.26 -18.24 -1.24
C GLY A 135 1.56 -18.15 -2.07
N PRO A 136 1.51 -17.71 -3.33
CA PRO A 136 2.68 -17.68 -4.22
C PRO A 136 3.82 -16.81 -3.68
N LEU A 137 3.55 -15.82 -2.82
CA LEU A 137 4.61 -15.01 -2.21
C LEU A 137 5.42 -15.81 -1.19
N LEU A 138 4.80 -16.72 -0.44
CA LEU A 138 5.51 -17.55 0.53
C LEU A 138 6.57 -18.40 -0.16
N GLY A 139 6.20 -19.05 -1.27
CA GLY A 139 7.13 -19.79 -2.10
C GLY A 139 8.25 -18.93 -2.69
N GLU A 140 7.96 -17.70 -3.13
CA GLU A 140 8.98 -16.77 -3.63
C GLU A 140 9.93 -16.27 -2.54
N PHE A 141 9.45 -16.11 -1.32
CA PHE A 141 10.28 -15.82 -0.15
C PHE A 141 11.10 -17.02 0.31
N GLY A 142 10.76 -18.23 -0.16
CA GLY A 142 11.36 -19.49 0.28
C GLY A 142 10.85 -19.91 1.65
N LEU A 143 9.62 -19.52 1.99
CA LEU A 143 8.95 -19.86 3.24
C LEU A 143 7.97 -21.00 2.98
N ASP A 144 8.11 -22.07 3.76
CA ASP A 144 7.15 -23.16 3.81
C ASP A 144 6.19 -22.91 4.98
N ALA A 145 4.96 -22.55 4.67
CA ALA A 145 3.88 -22.40 5.65
C ALA A 145 2.83 -23.51 5.52
N SER A 146 3.16 -24.64 4.88
CA SER A 146 2.23 -25.77 4.72
C SER A 146 1.83 -26.41 6.05
N ARG A 147 2.63 -26.22 7.10
CA ARG A 147 2.39 -26.73 8.46
C ARG A 147 1.75 -25.70 9.39
N ARG A 148 1.32 -24.56 8.86
CA ARG A 148 0.72 -23.49 9.66
C ARG A 148 -0.54 -23.97 10.37
N LEU A 149 -0.68 -23.54 11.62
CA LEU A 149 -1.87 -23.72 12.42
C LEU A 149 -2.62 -22.37 12.45
N GLY A 150 -3.59 -22.20 11.55
CA GLY A 150 -4.40 -20.98 11.47
C GLY A 150 -3.85 -19.90 10.52
N PRO A 151 -4.32 -18.65 10.65
CA PRO A 151 -4.02 -17.59 9.69
C PRO A 151 -2.58 -17.09 9.83
N LEU A 152 -2.03 -16.64 8.70
CA LEU A 152 -0.79 -15.90 8.68
C LEU A 152 -1.05 -14.45 9.12
N ARG A 153 -0.12 -13.86 9.86
CA ARG A 153 -0.20 -12.49 10.37
C ARG A 153 0.90 -11.64 9.76
N ILE A 154 0.58 -10.38 9.45
CA ILE A 154 1.57 -9.34 9.13
C ILE A 154 1.68 -8.43 10.35
N GLU A 155 2.86 -8.36 10.91
CA GLU A 155 3.18 -7.55 12.09
C GLU A 155 3.91 -6.28 11.65
N TYR A 156 3.46 -5.12 12.13
CA TYR A 156 3.96 -3.80 11.78
C TYR A 156 4.56 -3.10 12.98
N ARG A 157 5.79 -2.63 12.88
CA ARG A 157 6.45 -1.83 13.92
C ARG A 157 6.98 -0.52 13.34
N ALA A 158 6.54 0.59 13.91
CA ALA A 158 7.07 1.90 13.60
C ALA A 158 8.53 2.05 14.09
N PRO A 159 9.34 2.90 13.45
CA PRO A 159 10.79 2.94 13.68
C PRO A 159 11.19 3.36 15.12
N GLU A 160 10.34 4.13 15.79
CA GLU A 160 10.62 4.79 17.08
C GLU A 160 9.59 4.42 18.17
N SER A 161 8.81 3.35 17.97
CA SER A 161 7.72 3.02 18.89
C SER A 161 7.98 1.73 19.66
N ASP A 162 7.85 1.83 20.99
CA ASP A 162 7.69 0.69 21.90
C ASP A 162 6.25 0.15 21.92
N ALA A 163 5.35 0.73 21.12
CA ALA A 163 3.98 0.24 20.99
C ALA A 163 3.97 -1.20 20.46
N PRO A 164 2.97 -2.01 20.86
CA PRO A 164 2.81 -3.34 20.31
C PRO A 164 2.67 -3.28 18.79
N PHE A 165 3.09 -4.36 18.13
CA PHE A 165 2.89 -4.49 16.69
C PHE A 165 1.40 -4.29 16.37
N HIS A 166 1.10 -3.46 15.36
CA HIS A 166 -0.19 -3.61 14.71
C HIS A 166 -0.15 -4.94 13.96
N VAL A 167 -1.21 -5.71 14.05
CA VAL A 167 -1.28 -7.06 13.50
C VAL A 167 -2.43 -7.12 12.53
N LEU A 168 -2.14 -7.52 11.30
CA LEU A 168 -3.14 -7.76 10.27
C LEU A 168 -3.21 -9.26 10.01
N GLU A 169 -4.38 -9.86 10.21
CA GLU A 169 -4.61 -11.27 9.90
C GLU A 169 -4.90 -11.45 8.41
N VAL A 170 -4.22 -12.41 7.80
CA VAL A 170 -4.46 -12.83 6.42
C VAL A 170 -5.45 -13.99 6.47
N ALA A 171 -6.63 -13.79 5.88
CA ALA A 171 -7.60 -14.85 5.71
C ALA A 171 -6.96 -16.06 5.00
N PRO A 172 -7.35 -17.31 5.37
CA PRO A 172 -6.81 -18.52 4.78
C PRO A 172 -6.94 -18.54 3.26
#